data_AF-A0A165S7T8-F1
#
_entry.id   AF-A0A165S7T8-F1
#
_cell.length_a   1.000
_cell.length_b   1.000
_cell.length_c   1.000
_cell.angle_alpha   90.00
_cell.angle_beta   90.00
_cell.angle_gamma   90.00
#
_symmetry.space_group_name_H-M   'P 1'
#
loop_
_entity.id
_entity.type
_entity.pdbx_description
1 polymer ?
#
loop_
_entity_poly.entity_id
_entity_poly.type
_entity_poly.pdbx_seq_one_letter_code
_entity_poly.pdbx_strand_id
1 'polypeptide(L)'
;MSFAQKSEKKWTEEEDEVLRAAIDSDRQTHLLRRSEGAKINWQKISDCLPGRSNKSCRKRWIHSLDPTLRKGRWTAAEDAVLLDAVAMHGQNWSKVARHVDGRTDDQCAKRWRENLDPGISREPWTPEEDRTLLEALKMHGQKWNTISTLLPGRASVHCRNRYSRLRRARDTVSSQQEGSRASSPSGRSSPTDPSSSYPNNLVRSLFNC
;
A
#
# COMPACT_ATOMS: atom_id res chain seq x y z
N MET A 1 -6.31 24.42 28.96
CA MET A 1 -7.54 24.19 28.18
C MET A 1 -7.37 22.89 27.40
N SER A 2 -8.35 22.00 27.37
CA SER A 2 -8.21 20.71 26.66
C SER A 2 -8.64 20.85 25.20
N PHE A 3 -7.72 20.63 24.26
CA PHE A 3 -8.08 20.45 22.86
C PHE A 3 -8.57 19.01 22.67
N ALA A 4 -9.89 18.82 22.76
CA ALA A 4 -10.51 17.54 22.47
C ALA A 4 -10.12 17.09 21.04
N GLN A 5 -9.43 15.96 20.95
CA GLN A 5 -9.02 15.37 19.67
C GLN A 5 -10.28 14.88 18.93
N LYS A 6 -10.85 15.77 18.11
CA LYS A 6 -12.09 15.52 17.39
C LYS A 6 -11.86 14.41 16.35
N SER A 7 -12.28 13.19 16.69
CA SER A 7 -12.17 12.04 15.81
C SER A 7 -12.88 12.31 14.47
N GLU A 8 -12.18 12.10 13.36
CA GLU A 8 -12.81 12.25 12.03
C GLU A 8 -13.85 11.14 11.86
N LYS A 9 -15.15 11.48 11.96
CA LYS A 9 -16.25 10.57 11.65
C LYS A 9 -15.97 9.91 10.29
N LYS A 10 -15.86 8.58 10.26
CA LYS A 10 -15.71 7.82 9.02
C LYS A 10 -16.85 8.20 8.06
N TRP A 11 -16.55 8.41 6.78
CA TRP A 11 -17.58 8.64 5.76
C TRP A 11 -18.33 7.34 5.47
N THR A 12 -19.65 7.45 5.32
CA THR A 12 -20.51 6.37 4.82
C THR A 12 -20.76 6.54 3.32
N GLU A 13 -21.32 5.54 2.64
CA GLU A 13 -21.56 5.64 1.18
C GLU A 13 -22.75 6.57 0.88
N GLU A 14 -23.73 6.68 1.78
CA GLU A 14 -24.84 7.62 1.67
C GLU A 14 -24.35 9.08 1.79
N GLU A 15 -23.37 9.34 2.66
CA GLU A 15 -22.70 10.65 2.73
C GLU A 15 -21.85 10.94 1.47
N ASP A 16 -21.23 9.91 0.87
CA ASP A 16 -20.50 10.04 -0.39
C ASP A 16 -21.44 10.28 -1.58
N GLU A 17 -22.61 9.62 -1.62
CA GLU A 17 -23.64 9.81 -2.66
C GLU A 17 -24.23 11.22 -2.61
N VAL A 18 -24.62 11.70 -1.43
CA VAL A 18 -25.07 13.09 -1.24
C VAL A 18 -23.96 14.09 -1.63
N LEU A 19 -22.69 13.79 -1.34
CA LEU A 19 -21.56 14.61 -1.75
C LEU A 19 -21.38 14.65 -3.29
N ARG A 20 -21.57 13.54 -3.99
CA ARG A 20 -21.59 13.49 -5.47
C ARG A 20 -22.74 14.34 -6.02
N ALA A 21 -23.97 14.05 -5.59
CA ALA A 21 -25.18 14.71 -6.09
C ALA A 21 -25.16 16.24 -5.87
N ALA A 22 -24.68 16.70 -4.71
CA ALA A 22 -24.54 18.13 -4.43
C ALA A 22 -23.52 18.81 -5.37
N ILE A 23 -22.40 18.15 -5.69
CA ILE A 23 -21.36 18.70 -6.57
C ILE A 23 -21.81 18.72 -8.03
N ASP A 24 -22.50 17.68 -8.49
CA ASP A 24 -23.04 17.66 -9.85
C ASP A 24 -24.20 18.64 -10.04
N SER A 25 -24.97 18.93 -8.98
CA SER A 25 -25.95 20.03 -8.95
C SER A 25 -25.31 21.43 -9.01
N ASP A 26 -24.22 21.67 -8.26
CA ASP A 26 -23.45 22.94 -8.31
C ASP A 26 -22.80 23.13 -9.71
N ARG A 27 -22.25 22.06 -10.30
CA ARG A 27 -21.75 22.02 -11.69
C ARG A 27 -22.85 22.34 -12.70
N GLN A 28 -23.99 21.67 -12.64
CA GLN A 28 -25.12 21.91 -13.54
C GLN A 28 -25.64 23.36 -13.43
N THR A 29 -25.68 23.89 -12.20
CA THR A 29 -26.03 25.30 -11.94
C THR A 29 -25.03 26.26 -12.60
N HIS A 30 -23.73 25.93 -12.59
CA HIS A 30 -22.71 26.74 -13.22
C HIS A 30 -22.72 26.70 -14.75
N LEU A 31 -23.05 25.54 -15.35
CA LEU A 31 -23.27 25.40 -16.80
C LEU A 31 -24.48 26.22 -17.29
N LEU A 32 -25.63 26.09 -16.61
CA LEU A 32 -26.85 26.84 -16.94
C LEU A 32 -26.66 28.36 -16.89
N ARG A 33 -25.76 28.84 -16.01
CA ARG A 33 -25.41 30.26 -15.86
C ARG A 33 -24.32 30.74 -16.84
N ARG A 34 -23.85 29.89 -17.77
CA ARG A 34 -22.67 30.13 -18.64
C ARG A 34 -21.42 30.57 -17.86
N SER A 35 -21.32 30.15 -16.59
CA SER A 35 -20.20 30.44 -15.70
C SER A 35 -19.20 29.28 -15.72
N GLU A 36 -18.70 28.97 -16.91
CA GLU A 36 -17.77 27.87 -17.14
C GLU A 36 -16.42 28.12 -16.44
N GLY A 37 -15.80 27.08 -15.89
CA GLY A 37 -14.59 27.20 -15.06
C GLY A 37 -14.81 27.79 -13.65
N ALA A 38 -16.06 28.06 -13.24
CA ALA A 38 -16.36 28.49 -11.87
C ALA A 38 -15.97 27.42 -10.83
N LYS A 39 -15.58 27.87 -9.63
CA LYS A 39 -15.05 27.02 -8.56
C LYS A 39 -16.19 26.51 -7.66
N ILE A 40 -16.24 25.19 -7.45
CA ILE A 40 -17.22 24.49 -6.58
C ILE A 40 -17.40 25.24 -5.25
N ASN A 41 -18.65 25.55 -4.91
CA ASN A 41 -18.98 26.28 -3.68
C ASN A 41 -19.12 25.31 -2.49
N TRP A 42 -17.97 24.94 -1.92
CA TRP A 42 -17.87 24.01 -0.78
C TRP A 42 -18.72 24.35 0.45
N GLN A 43 -19.19 25.59 0.61
CA GLN A 43 -20.13 25.92 1.68
C GLN A 43 -21.51 25.29 1.40
N LYS A 44 -22.09 25.57 0.23
CA LYS A 44 -23.36 24.96 -0.21
C LYS A 44 -23.31 23.44 -0.16
N ILE A 45 -22.18 22.86 -0.60
CA ILE A 45 -21.96 21.41 -0.56
C ILE A 45 -22.01 20.86 0.88
N SER A 46 -21.51 21.59 1.88
CA SER A 46 -21.65 21.18 3.29
C SER A 46 -23.03 21.43 3.88
N ASP A 47 -23.79 22.39 3.36
CA ASP A 47 -25.15 22.67 3.85
C ASP A 47 -26.11 21.49 3.54
N CYS A 48 -25.80 20.68 2.52
CA CYS A 48 -26.48 19.41 2.21
C CYS A 48 -26.03 18.22 3.09
N LEU A 49 -24.97 18.34 3.89
CA LEU A 49 -24.31 17.22 4.58
C LEU A 49 -24.23 17.46 6.11
N PRO A 50 -25.30 17.17 6.88
CA PRO A 50 -25.37 17.48 8.29
C PRO A 50 -24.21 16.87 9.10
N GLY A 51 -23.47 17.73 9.80
CA GLY A 51 -22.29 17.33 10.59
C GLY A 51 -20.97 17.26 9.80
N ARG A 52 -20.98 17.46 8.47
CA ARG A 52 -19.78 17.64 7.65
C ARG A 52 -19.50 19.12 7.44
N SER A 53 -18.24 19.52 7.49
CA SER A 53 -17.81 20.90 7.20
C SER A 53 -17.33 21.02 5.75
N ASN A 54 -17.42 22.21 5.18
CA ASN A 54 -16.88 22.57 3.86
C ASN A 54 -15.46 22.01 3.60
N LYS A 55 -14.56 22.11 4.59
CA LYS A 55 -13.20 21.54 4.57
C LYS A 55 -13.20 20.01 4.52
N SER A 56 -14.10 19.34 5.24
CA SER A 56 -14.25 17.88 5.25
C SER A 56 -14.77 17.38 3.90
N CYS A 57 -15.82 18.01 3.35
CA CYS A 57 -16.37 17.68 2.03
C CYS A 57 -15.30 17.84 0.93
N ARG A 58 -14.55 18.96 0.95
CA ARG A 58 -13.45 19.21 0.01
C ARG A 58 -12.33 18.17 0.11
N LYS A 59 -11.90 17.82 1.33
CA LYS A 59 -10.90 16.78 1.59
C LYS A 59 -11.38 15.42 1.09
N ARG A 60 -12.64 15.05 1.35
CA ARG A 60 -13.24 13.79 0.90
C ARG A 60 -13.31 13.70 -0.62
N TRP A 61 -13.72 14.77 -1.29
CA TRP A 61 -13.77 14.79 -2.75
C TRP A 61 -12.38 14.62 -3.37
N ILE A 62 -11.45 15.54 -3.09
CA ILE A 62 -10.12 15.61 -3.72
C ILE A 62 -9.29 14.33 -3.46
N HIS A 63 -9.38 13.74 -2.27
CA HIS A 63 -8.56 12.57 -1.90
C HIS A 63 -9.33 11.24 -1.99
N SER A 64 -10.57 11.18 -2.52
CA SER A 64 -11.30 9.89 -2.66
C SER A 64 -12.34 9.82 -3.78
N LEU A 65 -13.18 10.85 -3.96
CA LEU A 65 -14.39 10.74 -4.79
C LEU A 65 -14.29 11.35 -6.18
N ASP A 66 -13.36 12.29 -6.41
CA ASP A 66 -13.20 12.94 -7.71
C ASP A 66 -12.96 11.89 -8.82
N PRO A 67 -13.79 11.84 -9.89
CA PRO A 67 -13.61 10.90 -10.99
C PRO A 67 -12.27 11.02 -11.72
N THR A 68 -11.59 12.17 -11.62
CA THR A 68 -10.26 12.38 -12.21
C THR A 68 -9.12 11.76 -11.40
N LEU A 69 -9.37 11.34 -10.15
CA LEU A 69 -8.36 10.80 -9.24
C LEU A 69 -7.90 9.38 -9.65
N ARG A 70 -6.67 9.27 -10.14
CA ARG A 70 -6.05 8.02 -10.59
C ARG A 70 -5.68 7.12 -9.40
N LYS A 71 -6.40 6.00 -9.29
CA LYS A 71 -6.22 4.97 -8.26
C LYS A 71 -5.43 3.81 -8.84
N GLY A 72 -4.38 3.37 -8.13
CA GLY A 72 -3.54 2.24 -8.54
C GLY A 72 -2.06 2.59 -8.74
N ARG A 73 -1.35 1.69 -9.43
CA ARG A 73 0.10 1.75 -9.70
C ARG A 73 0.48 3.03 -10.44
N TRP A 74 1.73 3.48 -10.25
CA TRP A 74 2.34 4.54 -11.03
C TRP A 74 2.90 4.00 -12.35
N THR A 75 2.79 4.76 -13.43
CA THR A 75 3.44 4.47 -14.72
C THR A 75 4.76 5.22 -14.86
N ALA A 76 5.64 4.75 -15.75
CA ALA A 76 6.90 5.45 -16.05
C ALA A 76 6.69 6.87 -16.61
N ALA A 77 5.55 7.13 -17.28
CA ALA A 77 5.21 8.47 -17.76
C ALA A 77 4.78 9.40 -16.60
N GLU A 78 4.01 8.90 -15.62
CA GLU A 78 3.69 9.66 -14.41
C GLU A 78 4.95 9.92 -13.56
N ASP A 79 5.87 8.94 -13.49
CA ASP A 79 7.16 9.10 -12.82
C ASP A 79 8.04 10.16 -13.49
N ALA A 80 8.11 10.19 -14.83
CA ALA A 80 8.87 11.20 -15.58
C ALA A 80 8.33 12.61 -15.32
N VAL A 81 7.03 12.82 -15.45
CA VAL A 81 6.40 14.13 -15.18
C VAL A 81 6.56 14.54 -13.70
N LEU A 82 6.56 13.58 -12.76
CA LEU A 82 6.86 13.83 -11.35
C LEU A 82 8.33 14.23 -11.12
N LEU A 83 9.29 13.60 -11.81
CA LEU A 83 10.70 13.99 -11.75
C LEU A 83 10.90 15.42 -12.27
N ASP A 84 10.37 15.74 -13.45
CA ASP A 84 10.49 17.06 -14.08
C ASP A 84 9.83 18.16 -13.23
N ALA A 85 8.65 17.88 -12.69
CA ALA A 85 7.95 18.83 -11.81
C ALA A 85 8.67 19.07 -10.48
N VAL A 86 9.35 18.05 -9.91
CA VAL A 86 10.20 18.22 -8.72
C VAL A 86 11.52 18.93 -9.06
N ALA A 87 12.09 18.74 -10.25
CA ALA A 87 13.22 19.54 -10.70
C ALA A 87 12.85 21.03 -10.85
N MET A 88 11.63 21.33 -11.33
CA MET A 88 11.14 22.69 -11.52
C MET A 88 10.69 23.40 -10.22
N HIS A 89 10.08 22.67 -9.28
CA HIS A 89 9.44 23.27 -8.08
C HIS A 89 10.01 22.80 -6.74
N GLY A 90 11.02 21.94 -6.74
CA GLY A 90 11.48 21.22 -5.57
C GLY A 90 10.38 20.32 -4.97
N GLN A 91 10.51 20.00 -3.69
CA GLN A 91 9.51 19.22 -2.94
C GLN A 91 8.25 20.03 -2.56
N ASN A 92 7.84 21.00 -3.39
CA ASN A 92 6.61 21.76 -3.22
C ASN A 92 5.42 20.98 -3.80
N TRP A 93 4.94 19.99 -3.04
CA TRP A 93 4.00 18.97 -3.53
C TRP A 93 2.71 19.55 -4.15
N SER A 94 2.16 20.63 -3.57
CA SER A 94 0.94 21.29 -4.08
C SER A 94 1.18 22.21 -5.31
N LYS A 95 2.43 22.37 -5.75
CA LYS A 95 2.78 22.80 -7.13
C LYS A 95 3.00 21.57 -8.02
N VAL A 96 3.83 20.62 -7.58
CA VAL A 96 4.20 19.39 -8.33
C VAL A 96 2.96 18.63 -8.83
N ALA A 97 1.96 18.42 -7.97
CA ALA A 97 0.72 17.71 -8.31
C ALA A 97 -0.19 18.44 -9.33
N ARG A 98 0.16 19.67 -9.76
CA ARG A 98 -0.52 20.36 -10.87
C ARG A 98 -0.01 19.93 -12.25
N HIS A 99 1.11 19.20 -12.29
CA HIS A 99 1.68 18.64 -13.51
C HIS A 99 1.35 17.15 -13.65
N VAL A 100 1.19 16.43 -12.53
CA VAL A 100 0.92 14.99 -12.53
C VAL A 100 -0.59 14.72 -12.53
N ASP A 101 -1.18 14.71 -13.72
CA ASP A 101 -2.64 14.62 -13.90
C ASP A 101 -3.30 13.48 -13.11
N GLY A 102 -4.33 13.86 -12.35
CA GLY A 102 -5.12 12.94 -11.54
C GLY A 102 -4.37 12.34 -10.34
N ARG A 103 -3.20 12.85 -9.94
CA ARG A 103 -2.51 12.47 -8.69
C ARG A 103 -2.56 13.60 -7.67
N THR A 104 -2.73 13.26 -6.39
CA THR A 104 -2.67 14.27 -5.30
C THR A 104 -1.22 14.61 -4.92
N ASP A 105 -1.05 15.73 -4.21
CA ASP A 105 0.22 16.11 -3.59
C ASP A 105 0.71 15.07 -2.56
N ASP A 106 -0.18 14.51 -1.73
CA ASP A 106 0.13 13.35 -0.89
C ASP A 106 0.69 12.15 -1.68
N GLN A 107 0.09 11.84 -2.83
CA GLN A 107 0.51 10.72 -3.68
C GLN A 107 1.89 11.00 -4.32
N CYS A 108 2.11 12.22 -4.82
CA CYS A 108 3.40 12.65 -5.36
C CYS A 108 4.50 12.63 -4.30
N ALA A 109 4.24 13.22 -3.12
CA ALA A 109 5.15 13.26 -1.99
C ALA A 109 5.52 11.87 -1.48
N LYS A 110 4.57 10.93 -1.53
CA LYS A 110 4.81 9.52 -1.20
C LYS A 110 5.64 8.83 -2.28
N ARG A 111 5.27 8.96 -3.56
CA ARG A 111 5.98 8.33 -4.68
C ARG A 111 7.45 8.76 -4.75
N TRP A 112 7.72 10.04 -4.53
CA TRP A 112 9.09 10.53 -4.42
C TRP A 112 9.89 9.81 -3.32
N ARG A 113 9.44 9.94 -2.06
CA ARG A 113 10.14 9.41 -0.87
C ARG A 113 10.19 7.89 -0.77
N GLU A 114 9.36 7.17 -1.54
CA GLU A 114 9.35 5.71 -1.58
C GLU A 114 10.05 5.13 -2.82
N ASN A 115 10.23 5.88 -3.93
CA ASN A 115 10.75 5.31 -5.18
C ASN A 115 11.65 6.20 -6.05
N LEU A 116 11.44 7.51 -6.11
CA LEU A 116 12.08 8.36 -7.13
C LEU A 116 13.25 9.19 -6.61
N ASP A 117 13.26 9.53 -5.31
CA ASP A 117 14.33 10.31 -4.69
C ASP A 117 15.73 9.75 -5.06
N PRO A 118 16.66 10.58 -5.56
CA PRO A 118 18.02 10.14 -5.92
C PRO A 118 18.77 9.46 -4.76
N GLY A 119 18.46 9.79 -3.51
CA GLY A 119 19.03 9.14 -2.33
C GLY A 119 18.58 7.68 -2.12
N ILE A 120 17.59 7.18 -2.86
CA ILE A 120 17.07 5.80 -2.71
C ILE A 120 17.96 4.79 -3.45
N SER A 121 18.48 3.81 -2.71
CA SER A 121 19.24 2.70 -3.26
C SER A 121 18.34 1.73 -4.02
N ARG A 122 18.66 1.53 -5.30
CA ARG A 122 17.98 0.61 -6.23
C ARG A 122 18.63 -0.79 -6.25
N GLU A 123 19.78 -0.93 -5.60
CA GLU A 123 20.56 -2.19 -5.53
C GLU A 123 19.85 -3.30 -4.75
N PRO A 124 20.23 -4.58 -4.97
CA PRO A 124 19.86 -5.69 -4.09
C PRO A 124 20.19 -5.39 -2.61
N TRP A 125 19.48 -6.06 -1.70
CA TRP A 125 19.78 -5.96 -0.26
C TRP A 125 20.99 -6.83 0.08
N THR A 126 21.97 -6.26 0.78
CA THR A 126 23.17 -6.97 1.23
C THR A 126 22.94 -7.72 2.54
N PRO A 127 23.78 -8.72 2.88
CA PRO A 127 23.77 -9.36 4.20
C PRO A 127 24.01 -8.36 5.35
N GLU A 128 24.77 -7.30 5.08
CA GLU A 128 25.07 -6.21 6.02
C GLU A 128 23.83 -5.39 6.34
N GLU A 129 23.06 -5.01 5.32
CA GLU A 129 21.78 -4.31 5.50
C GLU A 129 20.75 -5.18 6.21
N ASP A 130 20.72 -6.49 5.93
CA ASP A 130 19.86 -7.44 6.64
C ASP A 130 20.23 -7.58 8.12
N ARG A 131 21.55 -7.61 8.43
CA ARG A 131 22.06 -7.65 9.80
C ARG A 131 21.61 -6.41 10.58
N THR A 132 21.89 -5.22 10.04
CA THR A 132 21.46 -3.94 10.62
C THR A 132 19.94 -3.84 10.74
N LEU A 133 19.17 -4.31 9.75
CA LEU A 133 17.70 -4.36 9.80
C LEU A 133 17.18 -5.23 10.96
N LEU A 134 17.78 -6.40 11.18
CA LEU A 134 17.37 -7.33 12.24
C LEU A 134 17.80 -6.85 13.63
N GLU A 135 18.98 -6.24 13.76
CA GLU A 135 19.47 -5.62 14.99
C GLU A 135 18.63 -4.39 15.37
N ALA A 136 18.34 -3.50 14.43
CA ALA A 136 17.47 -2.35 14.64
C ALA A 136 16.03 -2.78 15.02
N LEU A 137 15.52 -3.88 14.46
CA LEU A 137 14.25 -4.48 14.87
C LEU A 137 14.28 -5.00 16.31
N LYS A 138 15.38 -5.61 16.76
CA LYS A 138 15.58 -6.05 18.14
C LYS A 138 15.63 -4.88 19.12
N MET A 139 16.25 -3.76 18.73
CA MET A 139 16.40 -2.57 19.59
C MET A 139 15.17 -1.65 19.63
N HIS A 140 14.42 -1.54 18.52
CA HIS A 140 13.38 -0.51 18.37
C HIS A 140 11.97 -1.07 18.15
N GLY A 141 11.83 -2.38 17.90
CA GLY A 141 10.59 -2.98 17.40
C GLY A 141 10.30 -2.51 15.97
N GLN A 142 9.05 -2.65 15.51
CA GLN A 142 8.64 -2.33 14.13
C GLN A 142 8.49 -0.82 13.85
N LYS A 143 9.39 0.01 14.39
CA LYS A 143 9.46 1.46 14.15
C LYS A 143 10.16 1.75 12.83
N TRP A 144 9.52 1.39 11.71
CA TRP A 144 10.12 1.38 10.37
C TRP A 144 10.78 2.71 9.96
N ASN A 145 10.22 3.86 10.37
CA ASN A 145 10.80 5.18 10.09
C ASN A 145 12.12 5.41 10.84
N THR A 146 12.25 4.91 12.07
CA THR A 146 13.51 4.91 12.84
C THR A 146 14.51 3.92 12.24
N ILE A 147 14.06 2.74 11.84
CA ILE A 147 14.94 1.74 11.20
C ILE A 147 15.55 2.28 9.90
N SER A 148 14.77 3.01 9.08
CA SER A 148 15.28 3.61 7.84
C SER A 148 16.33 4.71 8.04
N THR A 149 16.47 5.33 9.22
CA THR A 149 17.59 6.26 9.46
C THR A 149 18.92 5.55 9.70
N LEU A 150 18.90 4.24 9.93
CA LEU A 150 20.08 3.39 10.12
C LEU A 150 20.50 2.64 8.83
N LEU A 151 19.73 2.79 7.75
CA LEU A 151 19.92 2.09 6.48
C LEU A 151 19.90 3.10 5.31
N PRO A 152 21.06 3.72 4.97
CA PRO A 152 21.15 4.73 3.93
C PRO A 152 20.50 4.29 2.61
N GLY A 153 19.62 5.14 2.08
CA GLY A 153 18.86 4.87 0.86
C GLY A 153 17.77 3.80 0.94
N ARG A 154 17.50 3.21 2.12
CA ARG A 154 16.38 2.27 2.31
C ARG A 154 15.23 2.95 3.07
N ALA A 155 14.31 3.54 2.32
CA ALA A 155 13.04 4.06 2.84
C ALA A 155 12.31 3.05 3.75
N SER A 156 11.52 3.52 4.71
CA SER A 156 10.87 2.67 5.72
C SER A 156 9.97 1.57 5.14
N VAL A 157 9.37 1.83 3.96
CA VAL A 157 8.64 0.83 3.17
C VAL A 157 9.54 -0.31 2.69
N HIS A 158 10.79 -0.03 2.30
CA HIS A 158 11.76 -1.05 1.89
C HIS A 158 12.17 -1.93 3.07
N CYS A 159 12.45 -1.32 4.23
CA CYS A 159 12.78 -2.04 5.46
C CYS A 159 11.68 -3.05 5.86
N ARG A 160 10.42 -2.59 5.90
CA ARG A 160 9.25 -3.44 6.18
C ARG A 160 9.09 -4.56 5.14
N ASN A 161 9.24 -4.22 3.86
CA ASN A 161 9.08 -5.19 2.78
C ASN A 161 10.21 -6.24 2.77
N ARG A 162 11.46 -5.87 3.12
CA ARG A 162 12.58 -6.82 3.27
C ARG A 162 12.34 -7.76 4.44
N TYR A 163 12.02 -7.25 5.63
CA TYR A 163 11.70 -8.08 6.79
C TYR A 163 10.55 -9.06 6.51
N SER A 164 9.52 -8.61 5.76
CA SER A 164 8.40 -9.47 5.35
C SER A 164 8.83 -10.62 4.42
N ARG A 165 9.91 -10.46 3.65
CA ARG A 165 10.50 -11.55 2.84
C ARG A 165 11.40 -12.45 3.68
N LEU A 166 12.27 -11.87 4.53
CA LEU A 166 13.17 -12.62 5.42
C LEU A 166 12.39 -13.56 6.35
N ARG A 167 11.29 -13.08 6.94
CA ARG A 167 10.45 -13.92 7.81
C ARG A 167 9.86 -15.09 7.03
N ARG A 168 9.21 -14.85 5.89
CA ARG A 168 8.65 -15.92 5.04
C ARG A 168 9.68 -16.97 4.63
N ALA A 169 10.90 -16.55 4.29
CA ALA A 169 11.98 -17.47 3.94
C ALA A 169 12.36 -18.38 5.13
N ARG A 170 12.48 -17.81 6.34
CA ARG A 170 12.70 -18.59 7.58
C ARG A 170 11.52 -19.54 7.85
N ASP A 171 10.29 -19.05 7.72
CA ASP A 171 9.06 -19.82 7.94
C ASP A 171 9.06 -21.06 7.03
N THR A 172 9.40 -20.91 5.73
CA THR A 172 9.50 -22.01 4.76
C THR A 172 10.61 -23.01 5.08
N VAL A 173 11.81 -22.55 5.46
CA VAL A 173 12.95 -23.44 5.80
C VAL A 173 12.62 -24.32 7.01
N SER A 174 11.94 -23.77 8.03
CA SER A 174 11.57 -24.51 9.24
C SER A 174 10.69 -25.73 8.92
N SER A 175 9.66 -25.55 8.09
CA SER A 175 8.74 -26.65 7.71
C SER A 175 9.41 -27.75 6.89
N GLN A 176 10.40 -27.41 6.04
CA GLN A 176 11.16 -28.41 5.28
C GLN A 176 12.08 -29.26 6.17
N GLN A 177 12.62 -28.66 7.24
CA GLN A 177 13.51 -29.32 8.20
C GLN A 177 12.76 -30.24 9.18
N GLU A 178 11.46 -29.99 9.42
CA GLU A 178 10.58 -30.88 10.17
C GLU A 178 10.11 -32.07 9.31
N GLY A 179 9.65 -31.81 8.08
CA GLY A 179 9.18 -32.86 7.17
C GLY A 179 10.26 -33.90 6.82
N SER A 180 11.51 -33.46 6.66
CA SER A 180 12.66 -34.36 6.40
C SER A 180 13.07 -35.19 7.62
N ARG A 181 12.70 -34.79 8.85
CA ARG A 181 13.01 -35.51 10.08
C ARG A 181 12.08 -36.71 10.34
N ALA A 182 10.95 -36.78 9.63
CA ALA A 182 9.99 -37.88 9.68
C ALA A 182 10.32 -39.06 8.74
N SER A 183 11.43 -38.99 7.99
CA SER A 183 11.74 -39.92 6.89
C SER A 183 12.98 -40.82 7.15
N SER A 184 13.15 -41.30 8.38
CA SER A 184 14.20 -42.26 8.75
C SER A 184 13.68 -43.71 8.74
N PRO A 185 14.00 -44.56 7.74
CA PRO A 185 13.59 -45.96 7.73
C PRO A 185 14.49 -46.82 8.63
N SER A 186 13.96 -47.24 9.79
CA SER A 186 14.67 -48.12 10.73
C SER A 186 14.92 -49.52 10.14
N GLY A 187 16.18 -49.95 10.13
CA GLY A 187 16.61 -51.21 9.49
C GLY A 187 16.30 -52.48 10.30
N ARG A 188 15.30 -53.23 9.83
CA ARG A 188 15.28 -54.71 9.67
C ARG A 188 15.77 -55.62 10.83
N SER A 189 14.81 -56.30 11.44
CA SER A 189 14.93 -57.70 11.91
C SER A 189 13.71 -58.51 11.47
N SER A 190 13.88 -59.79 11.15
CA SER A 190 12.80 -60.73 10.75
C SER A 190 12.62 -61.81 11.82
N PRO A 191 11.43 -62.44 11.92
CA PRO A 191 11.31 -63.80 11.37
C PRO A 191 9.93 -64.19 10.76
N THR A 192 9.98 -65.17 9.84
CA THR A 192 8.97 -66.20 9.46
C THR A 192 7.45 -65.96 9.61
N ASP A 193 6.77 -65.89 8.44
CA ASP A 193 5.65 -66.75 7.92
C ASP A 193 4.57 -67.39 8.84
N PRO A 194 3.35 -67.76 8.35
CA PRO A 194 2.80 -67.62 6.98
C PRO A 194 1.32 -67.15 6.84
N SER A 195 0.91 -66.96 5.57
CA SER A 195 -0.48 -67.06 5.02
C SER A 195 -1.52 -65.94 5.27
N SER A 196 -1.89 -65.18 4.21
CA SER A 196 -3.20 -65.34 3.52
C SER A 196 -3.34 -64.43 2.27
N SER A 197 -3.85 -65.02 1.17
CA SER A 197 -4.58 -64.41 0.02
C SER A 197 -4.33 -62.94 -0.46
N TYR A 198 -3.82 -62.81 -1.69
CA TYR A 198 -4.07 -61.71 -2.67
C TYR A 198 -5.58 -61.61 -3.07
N PRO A 199 -6.08 -60.64 -3.90
CA PRO A 199 -5.42 -59.51 -4.61
C PRO A 199 -6.00 -58.10 -4.25
N ASN A 200 -5.46 -56.91 -4.57
CA ASN A 200 -4.52 -56.33 -5.56
C ASN A 200 -5.23 -55.45 -6.64
N ASN A 201 -4.94 -54.13 -6.64
CA ASN A 201 -5.30 -53.09 -7.64
C ASN A 201 -6.80 -52.71 -7.76
N LEU A 202 -7.21 -51.56 -8.34
CA LEU A 202 -6.61 -50.53 -9.23
C LEU A 202 -7.29 -49.15 -8.87
N VAL A 203 -6.94 -47.91 -9.27
CA VAL A 203 -6.17 -47.30 -10.38
C VAL A 203 -5.53 -45.92 -9.99
N ARG A 204 -4.68 -45.41 -10.90
CA ARG A 204 -4.38 -44.00 -11.29
C ARG A 204 -5.53 -42.97 -11.14
N SER A 205 -5.35 -41.63 -11.17
CA SER A 205 -4.20 -40.68 -11.14
C SER A 205 -4.78 -39.23 -11.30
N LEU A 206 -3.93 -38.25 -11.64
CA LEU A 206 -4.18 -36.97 -12.35
C LEU A 206 -4.37 -35.67 -11.54
N PHE A 207 -3.42 -34.76 -11.79
CA PHE A 207 -3.43 -33.28 -11.83
C PHE A 207 -4.33 -32.47 -10.87
N ASN A 208 -3.82 -31.51 -10.06
CA ASN A 208 -2.88 -30.40 -10.33
C ASN A 208 -3.49 -29.24 -11.16
N CYS A 209 -4.14 -28.32 -10.44
CA CYS A 209 -4.43 -26.93 -10.81
C CYS A 209 -4.03 -26.03 -9.63
#